data_AF-A0AAV3UDI9-F1
#
_entry.id   AF-A0AAV3UDI9-F1
#
_cell.length_a   1.000
_cell.length_b   1.000
_cell.length_c   1.000
_cell.angle_alpha   90.00
_cell.angle_beta   90.00
_cell.angle_gamma   90.00
#
_symmetry.space_group_name_H-M   'P 1'
#
loop_
_entity.id
_entity.type
_entity.pdbx_description
1 polymer ?
#
loop_
_entity_poly.entity_id
_entity_poly.type
_entity_poly.pdbx_seq_one_letter_code
_entity_poly.pdbx_strand_id
1 'polypeptide(L)' 'MSEQLAGFKSADIVFTDGTTLTDVTVAIYPGWIRIQTESTNQFHPREQIDRIQSNR' A
#
# COMPACT_ATOMS: atom_id res chain seq x y z
N MET A 1 8.23 -16.39 -7.14
CA MET A 1 8.23 -15.11 -6.41
C MET A 1 7.50 -14.11 -7.27
N SER A 2 6.44 -13.48 -6.76
CA SER A 2 5.73 -12.45 -7.53
C SER A 2 6.63 -11.22 -7.65
N GLU A 3 6.85 -10.75 -8.89
CA GLU A 3 7.65 -9.56 -9.15
C GLU A 3 6.95 -8.33 -8.54
N GLN A 4 7.73 -7.48 -7.86
CA GLN A 4 7.21 -6.22 -7.32
C GLN A 4 7.03 -5.23 -8.48
N LEU A 5 5.79 -4.76 -8.67
CA LEU A 5 5.45 -3.82 -9.74
C LEU A 5 5.89 -2.40 -9.41
N ALA A 6 5.74 -1.99 -8.15
CA ALA A 6 6.12 -0.67 -7.66
C ALA A 6 6.38 -0.67 -6.16
N GLY A 7 7.14 0.31 -5.68
CA GLY A 7 7.41 0.50 -4.26
C GLY A 7 7.57 1.98 -3.90
N PHE A 8 6.99 2.36 -2.77
CA PHE A 8 7.02 3.72 -2.22
C PHE A 8 7.52 3.66 -0.78
N LYS A 9 8.46 4.52 -0.40
CA LYS A 9 8.97 4.58 0.98
C LYS A 9 8.06 5.39 1.91
N SER A 10 7.40 6.40 1.37
CA SER A 10 6.34 7.16 2.05
C SER A 10 5.22 7.40 1.04
N ALA A 11 4.02 6.98 1.41
CA ALA A 11 2.80 7.16 0.63
C ALA A 11 1.59 7.22 1.56
N ASP A 12 0.57 7.92 1.11
CA ASP A 12 -0.75 7.90 1.70
C ASP A 12 -1.63 6.94 0.90
N ILE A 13 -2.37 6.10 1.61
CA ILE A 13 -3.28 5.10 1.05
C ILE A 13 -4.70 5.45 1.45
N VAL A 14 -5.60 5.38 0.47
CA VAL A 14 -7.05 5.43 0.67
C VAL A 14 -7.62 4.06 0.29
N PHE A 15 -8.30 3.44 1.24
CA PHE A 15 -9.01 2.19 1.04
C PHE A 15 -10.41 2.44 0.49
N THR A 16 -10.98 1.42 -0.13
CA THR A 16 -12.34 1.45 -0.71
C THR A 16 -13.45 1.65 0.33
N ASP A 17 -13.21 1.32 1.60
CA ASP A 17 -14.14 1.60 2.72
C ASP A 17 -14.03 3.05 3.24
N GLY A 18 -13.11 3.85 2.70
CA GLY A 18 -12.85 5.22 3.12
C GLY A 18 -11.80 5.36 4.22
N THR A 19 -11.27 4.26 4.75
CA THR A 19 -10.13 4.28 5.68
C THR A 19 -8.90 4.86 4.98
N THR A 20 -8.10 5.64 5.72
CA THR A 20 -6.86 6.21 5.20
C THR A 20 -5.68 5.88 6.09
N LEU A 21 -4.55 5.52 5.47
CA LEU A 21 -3.26 5.39 6.15
C LEU A 21 -2.30 6.41 5.55
N THR A 22 -1.57 7.12 6.40
CA THR A 22 -0.63 8.16 5.99
C THR A 22 0.80 7.78 6.35
N ASP A 23 1.75 8.26 5.57
CA ASP A 23 3.19 8.05 5.77
C ASP A 23 3.58 6.56 5.95
N VAL A 24 3.11 5.71 5.03
CA VAL A 24 3.39 4.28 5.05
C VAL A 24 4.31 3.87 3.90
N THR A 25 5.12 2.83 4.14
CA THR A 25 5.89 2.18 3.07
C THR A 25 4.99 1.19 2.34
N VAL A 26 4.97 1.22 1.01
CA VAL A 26 4.05 0.45 0.18
C VAL A 26 4.83 -0.36 -0.84
N ALA A 27 4.47 -1.62 -1.02
CA ALA A 27 4.95 -2.46 -2.12
C ALA A 27 3.77 -3.09 -2.87
N ILE A 28 3.71 -2.88 -4.18
CA ILE A 28 2.59 -3.31 -5.02
C ILE A 28 2.99 -4.57 -5.80
N TYR A 29 2.13 -5.57 -5.73
CA TYR A 29 2.24 -6.84 -6.46
C TYR A 29 0.99 -7.05 -7.35
N PRO A 30 1.00 -8.01 -8.30
CA PRO A 30 -0.08 -8.17 -9.26
C PRO A 30 -1.49 -8.41 -8.69
N GLY A 31 -1.61 -8.98 -7.48
CA GLY A 31 -2.92 -9.24 -6.84
C GLY A 31 -3.07 -8.65 -5.44
N TRP A 32 -2.00 -8.13 -4.85
CA TRP A 32 -1.99 -7.69 -3.47
C TRP A 32 -0.99 -6.57 -3.26
N ILE A 33 -1.14 -5.85 -2.16
CA ILE A 33 -0.29 -4.74 -1.75
C ILE A 33 0.20 -5.03 -0.34
N ARG A 34 1.50 -4.83 -0.11
CA ARG A 34 2.08 -4.77 1.22
C ARG A 34 2.07 -3.33 1.69
N ILE A 35 1.54 -3.11 2.88
CA ILE A 35 1.58 -1.82 3.56
C ILE A 35 2.36 -2.01 4.85
N GLN A 36 3.49 -1.34 4.97
CA GLN A 36 4.35 -1.40 6.14
C GLN A 36 4.23 -0.07 6.89
N THR A 37 3.74 -0.14 8.11
CA THR A 37 3.80 0.94 9.09
C THR A 37 5.04 0.77 9.96
N GLU A 38 5.30 1.69 10.89
CA GLU A 38 6.44 1.61 11.82
C GLU A 38 6.49 0.29 12.60
N SER A 39 5.33 -0.32 12.89
CA SER A 39 5.23 -1.47 13.80
C SER A 39 4.69 -2.75 13.15
N THR A 40 4.09 -2.69 11.96
CA THR A 40 3.44 -3.87 11.37
C THR A 40 3.48 -3.89 9.84
N ASN A 41 3.45 -5.11 9.29
CA ASN A 41 3.22 -5.35 7.88
C ASN A 41 1.78 -5.84 7.68
N GLN A 42 1.02 -5.11 6.89
CA GLN A 42 -0.33 -5.45 6.48
C GLN A 42 -0.33 -5.87 5.01
N PHE A 43 -1.15 -6.86 4.69
CA PHE A 43 -1.24 -7.43 3.34
C PHE A 43 -2.69 -7.34 2.90
N HIS A 44 -2.93 -6.56 1.85
CA HIS A 44 -4.28 -6.30 1.35
C HIS A 44 -4.42 -6.75 -0.10
N PRO A 45 -5.58 -7.31 -0.49
CA PRO A 45 -5.96 -7.42 -1.88
C PRO A 45 -5.88 -6.07 -2.57
N ARG A 46 -5.42 -6.04 -3.83
CA ARG A 46 -5.31 -4.78 -4.57
C ARG A 46 -6.67 -4.10 -4.76
N GLU A 47 -7.73 -4.89 -4.89
CA GLU A 47 -9.12 -4.41 -5.02
C GLU A 47 -9.63 -3.65 -3.78
N GLN A 48 -9.00 -3.82 -2.61
CA GLN A 48 -9.37 -3.05 -1.41
C GLN A 48 -8.80 -1.64 -1.39
N ILE A 49 -7.84 -1.32 -2.29
CA ILE A 49 -7.17 -0.03 -2.33
C ILE A 49 -7.77 0.83 -3.44
N ASP A 50 -8.34 1.97 -3.05
CA ASP A 50 -8.89 2.95 -3.99
C ASP A 50 -7.77 3.80 -4.62
N ARG A 51 -6.89 4.34 -3.77
CA ARG A 51 -5.82 5.25 -4.19
C ARG A 51 -4.55 5.06 -3.37
N ILE A 52 -3.42 5.22 -4.05
CA ILE A 52 -2.08 5.31 -3.43
C ILE A 52 -1.45 6.60 -3.94
N GLN A 53 -1.06 7.48 -3.03
CA GLN A 53 -0.41 8.74 -3.33
C GLN A 53 0.99 8.73 -2.73
N SER A 54 2.02 8.68 -3.58
CA SER A 54 3.41 8.76 -3.11
C SER A 54 3.72 10.17 -2.62
N ASN A 55 4.23 10.28 -1.39
CA ASN A 55 4.83 11.49 -0.86
C ASN A 55 6.31 11.47 -1.23
N ARG A 56 6.59 11.76 -2.50
CA ARG A 56 7.95 11.75 -3.07
C ARG A 56 8.70 13.03 -2.73
#